data_AF-A0A957VIU4-F1
#
_entry.id   AF-A0A957VIU4-F1
#
_cell.length_a   1.000
_cell.length_b   1.000
_cell.length_c   1.000
_cell.angle_alpha   90.00
_cell.angle_beta   90.00
_cell.angle_gamma   90.00
#
_symmetry.space_group_name_H-M   'P 1'
#
loop_
_entity.id
_entity.type
_entity.pdbx_description
1 polymer ?
#
loop_
_entity_poly.entity_id
_entity_poly.type
_entity_poly.pdbx_seq_one_letter_code
_entity_poly.pdbx_strand_id
1 'polypeptide(L)'
;MTPITSITAVTPITAVTTFTATGTPVVATATGAAVAASVDTVSTALLRFPSRSATPGPPVFILSADLFEPNKPLPDVDKILEFVALFNDDADVVVVGLRGFADARPMLRCAGDYNATLDEAADKRLLTADLGAYFSTCDEFWRNGGVDTAAFNAAAMAADVNAARAALGYATVKLVGIDFGSQIAMEIA
;
A
#
# COMPACT_ATOMS: atom_id res chain seq x y z
N MET A 1 6.31 32.06 20.20
CA MET A 1 6.23 30.87 19.32
C MET A 1 6.49 31.34 17.91
N THR A 2 7.63 30.97 17.33
CA THR A 2 8.04 31.39 15.99
C THR A 2 7.57 30.32 14.99
N PRO A 3 6.91 30.67 13.87
CA PRO A 3 6.47 29.68 12.89
C PRO A 3 7.67 29.11 12.14
N ILE A 4 7.65 27.81 11.87
CA ILE A 4 8.61 27.12 11.00
C ILE A 4 8.37 27.61 9.56
N THR A 5 9.34 28.34 9.01
CA THR A 5 9.21 29.07 7.72
C THR A 5 9.92 28.41 6.53
N SER A 6 10.39 27.17 6.64
CA SER A 6 10.83 26.41 5.46
C SER A 6 10.91 24.91 5.71
N ILE A 7 10.15 24.15 4.92
CA ILE A 7 10.38 22.72 4.69
C ILE A 7 10.99 22.64 3.30
N THR A 8 12.30 22.45 3.22
CA THR A 8 12.94 22.09 1.95
C THR A 8 12.56 20.65 1.67
N ALA A 9 11.66 20.43 0.72
CA ALA A 9 11.33 19.10 0.22
C ALA A 9 12.60 18.48 -0.37
N VAL A 10 13.28 17.64 0.41
CA VAL A 10 14.20 16.65 -0.14
C VAL A 10 13.36 15.80 -1.08
N THR A 11 13.72 15.75 -2.35
CA THR A 11 13.01 14.97 -3.37
C THR A 11 12.78 13.56 -2.80
N PRO A 12 11.52 13.15 -2.52
CA PRO A 12 11.29 11.80 -2.04
C PRO A 12 11.80 10.85 -3.13
N ILE A 13 12.70 9.95 -2.76
CA ILE A 13 13.04 8.85 -3.65
C ILE A 13 11.80 7.96 -3.67
N THR A 14 10.98 8.13 -4.70
CA THR A 14 9.94 7.16 -5.05
C THR A 14 10.66 5.95 -5.63
N ALA A 15 10.89 4.93 -4.81
CA ALA A 15 11.32 3.63 -5.33
C ALA A 15 10.04 2.84 -5.65
N VAL A 16 9.78 2.55 -6.93
CA VAL A 16 8.71 1.63 -7.30
C VAL A 16 9.23 0.22 -7.10
N THR A 17 8.70 -0.52 -6.14
CA THR A 17 9.09 -1.92 -5.97
C THR A 17 8.09 -2.79 -6.70
N THR A 18 8.63 -3.70 -7.52
CA THR A 18 7.85 -4.64 -8.30
C THR A 18 7.98 -6.02 -7.67
N PHE A 19 6.87 -6.71 -7.49
CA PHE A 19 6.79 -8.05 -6.92
C PHE A 19 6.12 -8.97 -7.92
N THR A 20 6.58 -10.21 -8.05
CA THR A 20 5.82 -11.21 -8.80
C THR A 20 4.57 -11.62 -8.01
N ALA A 21 3.56 -12.19 -8.68
CA ALA A 21 2.37 -12.76 -8.03
C ALA A 21 2.72 -13.78 -6.92
N THR A 22 3.93 -14.37 -6.99
CA THR A 22 4.50 -15.30 -6.01
C THR A 22 5.29 -14.63 -4.87
N GLY A 23 5.31 -13.29 -4.78
CA GLY A 23 6.01 -12.55 -3.71
C GLY A 23 7.53 -12.45 -3.88
N THR A 24 8.08 -12.77 -5.06
CA THR A 24 9.52 -12.63 -5.30
C THR A 24 9.84 -11.18 -5.67
N PRO A 25 10.75 -10.49 -4.96
CA PRO A 25 11.11 -9.11 -5.27
C PRO A 25 11.84 -8.99 -6.60
N VAL A 26 11.41 -8.02 -7.41
CA VAL A 26 12.15 -7.47 -8.54
C VAL A 26 12.34 -5.97 -8.26
N VAL A 27 13.52 -5.60 -7.79
CA VAL A 27 13.81 -4.20 -7.47
C VAL A 27 14.01 -3.42 -8.77
N ALA A 28 13.08 -2.53 -9.10
CA ALA A 28 13.25 -1.56 -10.16
C ALA A 28 13.45 -0.17 -9.51
N THR A 29 14.67 0.36 -9.56
CA THR A 29 14.91 1.76 -9.17
C THR A 29 14.31 2.67 -10.25
N ALA A 30 13.01 2.94 -10.17
CA ALA A 30 12.34 3.82 -11.12
C ALA A 30 12.28 5.25 -10.57
N THR A 31 13.23 6.09 -10.97
CA THR A 31 12.99 7.53 -11.03
C THR A 31 11.96 7.79 -12.14
N GLY A 32 10.68 7.82 -11.78
CA GLY A 32 9.63 8.44 -12.60
C GLY A 32 9.07 7.68 -13.81
N ALA A 33 9.31 6.37 -13.96
CA ALA A 33 8.68 5.57 -15.02
C ALA A 33 7.61 4.62 -14.45
N ALA A 34 6.39 4.69 -15.00
CA ALA A 34 5.34 3.73 -14.71
C ALA A 34 5.79 2.32 -15.14
N VAL A 35 5.79 1.36 -14.22
CA VAL A 35 6.02 -0.04 -14.53
C VAL A 35 4.79 -0.54 -15.30
N ALA A 36 5.01 -1.06 -16.51
CA ALA A 36 3.95 -1.67 -17.29
C ALA A 36 3.40 -2.88 -16.51
N ALA A 37 2.08 -2.92 -16.32
CA ALA A 37 1.42 -4.04 -15.67
C ALA A 37 1.68 -5.33 -16.47
N SER A 38 2.25 -6.33 -15.81
CA SER A 38 2.32 -7.71 -16.30
C SER A 38 1.28 -8.52 -15.54
N VAL A 39 0.65 -9.47 -16.21
CA VAL A 39 -0.41 -10.33 -15.66
C VAL A 39 0.06 -11.08 -14.40
N ASP A 40 1.37 -11.33 -14.29
CA ASP A 40 2.00 -12.08 -13.21
C ASP A 40 2.74 -11.19 -12.19
N THR A 41 2.53 -9.87 -12.22
CA THR A 41 3.40 -8.94 -11.48
C THR A 41 2.61 -7.79 -10.86
N VAL A 42 2.80 -7.60 -9.56
CA VAL A 42 2.23 -6.51 -8.76
C VAL A 42 3.32 -5.52 -8.40
N SER A 43 3.17 -4.24 -8.75
CA SER A 43 4.09 -3.19 -8.27
C SER A 43 3.39 -2.29 -7.28
N THR A 44 4.09 -1.83 -6.24
CA THR A 44 3.60 -0.82 -5.28
C THR A 44 4.65 0.28 -5.06
N ALA A 45 4.23 1.43 -4.54
CA ALA A 45 5.15 2.51 -4.23
C ALA A 45 5.81 2.28 -2.86
N LEU A 46 7.09 2.64 -2.75
CA LEU A 46 7.76 2.83 -1.47
C LEU A 46 8.19 4.29 -1.36
N LEU A 47 7.80 4.93 -0.26
CA LEU A 47 8.29 6.27 0.10
C LEU A 47 9.26 6.14 1.25
N ARG A 48 10.53 6.46 1.01
CA ARG A 48 11.57 6.44 2.03
C ARG A 48 11.97 7.86 2.42
N PHE A 49 11.92 8.12 3.71
CA PHE A 49 12.39 9.34 4.36
C PHE A 49 13.63 8.98 5.18
N PRO A 50 14.83 9.38 4.76
CA PRO A 50 16.05 9.07 5.49
C PRO A 50 16.06 9.67 6.89
N SER A 51 16.72 8.97 7.81
CA SER A 51 16.98 9.47 9.16
C SER A 51 17.83 10.75 9.15
N ARG A 52 17.62 11.59 10.16
CA ARG A 52 18.50 12.73 10.46
C ARG A 52 19.68 12.36 11.33
N SER A 53 19.69 11.16 11.93
CA SER A 53 20.80 10.65 12.72
C SER A 53 21.94 10.19 11.82
N ALA A 54 23.18 10.45 12.25
CA ALA A 54 24.37 9.90 11.60
C ALA A 54 24.52 8.38 11.85
N THR A 55 23.83 7.85 12.86
CA THR A 55 23.83 6.43 13.24
C THR A 55 22.38 5.97 13.44
N PRO A 56 21.60 5.82 12.36
CA PRO A 56 20.19 5.48 12.46
C PRO A 56 20.00 4.09 13.08
N GLY A 57 18.95 3.95 13.90
CA GLY A 57 18.46 2.67 14.34
C GLY A 57 17.75 1.89 13.23
N PRO A 58 17.12 0.74 13.55
CA PRO A 58 16.31 0.01 12.58
C PRO A 58 15.19 0.90 12.00
N PRO A 59 14.94 0.81 10.68
CA PRO A 59 13.92 1.62 10.01
C PRO A 59 12.52 1.34 10.56
N VAL A 60 11.64 2.32 10.45
CA VAL A 60 10.22 2.21 10.80
C VAL A 60 9.41 2.11 9.52
N PHE A 61 8.71 0.99 9.35
CA PHE A 61 7.80 0.76 8.24
C PHE A 61 6.37 1.09 8.68
N ILE A 62 5.77 2.08 8.02
CA ILE A 62 4.38 2.50 8.23
C ILE A 62 3.50 1.73 7.25
N LEU A 63 2.57 0.96 7.80
CA LEU A 63 1.57 0.19 7.06
C LEU A 63 0.21 0.81 7.31
N SER A 64 -0.39 1.41 6.29
CA SER A 64 -1.73 1.98 6.42
C SER A 64 -2.47 2.01 5.09
N ALA A 65 -3.71 1.53 5.09
CA ALA A 65 -4.58 1.53 3.92
C ALA A 65 -5.08 2.94 3.56
N ASP A 66 -5.28 3.80 4.56
CA ASP A 66 -5.80 5.16 4.38
C ASP A 66 -4.79 6.12 3.71
N LEU A 67 -3.50 5.78 3.75
CA LEU A 67 -2.45 6.54 3.08
C LEU A 67 -2.45 6.33 1.56
N PHE A 68 -3.12 5.29 1.06
CA PHE A 68 -3.15 4.94 -0.37
C PHE A 68 -4.56 4.61 -0.88
N GLU A 69 -5.59 5.18 -0.25
CA GLU A 69 -7.00 4.88 -0.55
C GLU A 69 -7.26 4.76 -2.06
N PRO A 70 -7.92 3.69 -2.55
CA PRO A 70 -8.12 3.46 -3.98
C PRO A 70 -8.95 4.56 -4.70
N ASN A 71 -9.61 5.43 -3.93
CA ASN A 71 -10.38 6.57 -4.44
C ASN A 71 -9.62 7.92 -4.37
N LYS A 72 -8.40 7.95 -3.83
CA LYS A 72 -7.54 9.14 -3.80
C LYS A 72 -6.36 8.92 -4.76
N PRO A 73 -6.16 9.81 -5.76
CA PRO A 73 -5.11 9.62 -6.75
C PRO A 73 -3.69 9.83 -6.19
N LEU A 74 -3.57 10.41 -4.99
CA LEU A 74 -2.29 10.71 -4.34
C LEU A 74 -2.35 10.33 -2.86
N PRO A 75 -1.21 9.95 -2.26
CA PRO A 75 -1.12 9.69 -0.83
C PRO A 75 -1.47 10.92 0.00
N ASP A 76 -1.97 10.71 1.22
CA ASP A 76 -2.21 11.78 2.20
C ASP A 76 -0.86 12.27 2.77
N VAL A 77 -0.26 13.23 2.06
CA VAL A 77 1.10 13.72 2.35
C VAL A 77 1.20 14.32 3.74
N ASP A 78 0.18 15.03 4.21
CA ASP A 78 0.20 15.67 5.53
C ASP A 78 0.27 14.60 6.64
N LYS A 79 -0.57 13.57 6.56
CA LYS A 79 -0.50 12.42 7.48
C LYS A 79 0.83 11.69 7.39
N ILE A 80 1.37 11.50 6.19
CA ILE A 80 2.69 10.87 6.02
C ILE A 80 3.75 11.68 6.76
N LEU A 81 3.76 13.00 6.60
CA LEU A 81 4.73 13.88 7.24
C LEU A 81 4.60 13.88 8.77
N GLU A 82 3.40 13.73 9.31
CA GLU A 82 3.19 13.53 10.75
C GLU A 82 3.89 12.25 11.25
N PHE A 83 3.70 11.12 10.58
CA PHE A 83 4.40 9.87 10.96
C PHE A 83 5.91 9.97 10.77
N VAL A 84 6.36 10.64 9.70
CA VAL A 84 7.80 10.88 9.47
C VAL A 84 8.38 11.68 10.64
N ALA A 85 7.71 12.74 11.08
CA ALA A 85 8.19 13.59 12.17
C ALA A 85 8.29 12.85 13.52
N LEU A 86 7.54 11.76 13.72
CA LEU A 86 7.61 10.96 14.96
C LEU A 86 8.86 10.10 15.06
N PHE A 87 9.47 9.71 13.94
CA PHE A 87 10.49 8.67 13.92
C PHE A 87 11.79 9.05 13.18
N ASN A 88 11.75 10.05 12.30
CA ASN A 88 12.87 10.32 11.40
C ASN A 88 14.10 10.95 12.06
N ASP A 89 13.99 11.40 13.31
CA ASP A 89 15.17 11.86 14.05
C ASP A 89 16.15 10.69 14.31
N ASP A 90 15.66 9.46 14.47
CA ASP A 90 16.48 8.29 14.86
C ASP A 90 16.45 7.11 13.88
N ALA A 91 15.52 7.08 12.91
CA ALA A 91 15.40 5.97 11.98
C ALA A 91 14.96 6.44 10.58
N ASP A 92 15.25 5.65 9.56
CA ASP A 92 14.57 5.84 8.27
C ASP A 92 13.09 5.53 8.46
N VAL A 93 12.21 6.34 7.86
CA VAL A 93 10.76 6.08 7.82
C VAL A 93 10.40 5.64 6.42
N VAL A 94 9.76 4.48 6.31
CA VAL A 94 9.34 3.91 5.04
C VAL A 94 7.84 3.73 5.06
N VAL A 95 7.14 4.39 4.14
CA VAL A 95 5.71 4.16 3.91
C VAL A 95 5.58 3.14 2.79
N VAL A 96 4.91 2.03 3.09
CA VAL A 96 4.78 0.89 2.17
C VAL A 96 3.41 0.92 1.49
N GLY A 97 3.42 1.03 0.17
CA GLY A 97 2.26 0.87 -0.68
C GLY A 97 1.70 -0.55 -0.65
N LEU A 98 0.37 -0.67 -0.71
CA LEU A 98 -0.32 -1.96 -0.60
C LEU A 98 -0.77 -2.46 -1.97
N ARG A 99 -0.63 -3.76 -2.25
CA ARG A 99 -1.12 -4.34 -3.51
C ARG A 99 -2.61 -4.06 -3.70
N GLY A 100 -3.00 -3.68 -4.90
CA GLY A 100 -4.39 -3.36 -5.24
C GLY A 100 -4.87 -1.96 -4.84
N PHE A 101 -4.07 -1.17 -4.12
CA PHE A 101 -4.40 0.22 -3.76
C PHE A 101 -3.98 1.23 -4.85
N ALA A 102 -4.24 2.53 -4.65
CA ALA A 102 -4.11 3.55 -5.68
C ALA A 102 -2.69 3.67 -6.29
N ASP A 103 -1.67 3.42 -5.47
CA ASP A 103 -0.27 3.46 -5.85
C ASP A 103 0.24 2.13 -6.45
N ALA A 104 -0.63 1.10 -6.50
CA ALA A 104 -0.28 -0.22 -7.01
C ALA A 104 -0.65 -0.41 -8.48
N ARG A 105 0.03 -1.36 -9.13
CA ARG A 105 -0.36 -1.91 -10.44
C ARG A 105 -0.44 -3.43 -10.33
N PRO A 106 -1.59 -4.05 -10.60
CA PRO A 106 -2.89 -3.41 -10.86
C PRO A 106 -3.44 -2.71 -9.59
N MET A 107 -4.16 -1.61 -9.79
CA MET A 107 -5.04 -1.02 -8.78
C MET A 107 -6.40 -1.71 -8.90
N LEU A 108 -6.83 -2.42 -7.87
CA LEU A 108 -8.08 -3.16 -7.91
C LEU A 108 -9.26 -2.22 -7.69
N ARG A 109 -10.17 -2.21 -8.68
CA ARG A 109 -11.47 -1.56 -8.61
C ARG A 109 -12.48 -2.45 -9.31
N CYS A 110 -13.66 -2.57 -8.73
CA CYS A 110 -14.75 -3.27 -9.40
C CYS A 110 -15.27 -2.44 -10.56
N ALA A 111 -15.67 -3.12 -11.65
CA ALA A 111 -16.31 -2.47 -12.76
C ALA A 111 -17.74 -2.06 -12.37
N GLY A 112 -18.05 -0.77 -12.51
CA GLY A 112 -19.37 -0.22 -12.21
C GLY A 112 -19.60 0.10 -10.73
N ASP A 113 -20.70 0.80 -10.49
CA ASP A 113 -21.11 1.25 -9.16
C ASP A 113 -22.04 0.24 -8.51
N TYR A 114 -21.85 0.00 -7.21
CA TYR A 114 -22.84 -0.70 -6.40
C TYR A 114 -23.82 0.33 -5.82
N ASN A 115 -25.06 0.30 -6.28
CA ASN A 115 -26.13 1.15 -5.77
C ASN A 115 -26.99 0.34 -4.80
N ALA A 116 -26.77 0.56 -3.51
CA ALA A 116 -27.64 0.01 -2.48
C ALA A 116 -28.99 0.75 -2.47
N THR A 117 -30.10 0.02 -2.39
CA THR A 117 -31.41 0.61 -2.11
C THR A 117 -31.41 1.11 -0.67
N LEU A 118 -31.50 2.43 -0.47
CA LEU A 118 -31.50 3.06 0.86
C LEU A 118 -32.92 3.37 1.37
N ASP A 119 -33.93 3.27 0.51
CA ASP A 119 -35.33 3.58 0.84
C ASP A 119 -36.08 2.42 1.50
N GLU A 120 -35.43 1.27 1.63
CA GLU A 120 -35.99 0.05 2.21
C GLU A 120 -35.19 -0.39 3.44
N ALA A 121 -35.87 -1.05 4.38
CA ALA A 121 -35.19 -1.65 5.52
C ALA A 121 -34.24 -2.75 5.03
N ALA A 122 -33.02 -2.77 5.56
CA ALA A 122 -32.01 -3.75 5.16
C ALA A 122 -32.48 -5.18 5.44
N ASP A 123 -32.67 -5.97 4.38
CA ASP A 123 -32.87 -7.40 4.46
C ASP A 123 -31.55 -8.12 4.19
N LYS A 124 -31.08 -8.89 5.18
CA LYS A 124 -29.77 -9.57 5.09
C LYS A 124 -29.67 -10.51 3.89
N ARG A 125 -30.76 -11.21 3.55
CA ARG A 125 -30.76 -12.20 2.46
C ARG A 125 -30.67 -11.50 1.11
N LEU A 126 -31.45 -10.43 0.90
CA LEU A 126 -31.39 -9.62 -0.31
C LEU A 126 -30.02 -8.95 -0.44
N LEU A 127 -29.52 -8.32 0.63
CA LEU A 127 -28.21 -7.69 0.63
C LEU A 127 -27.08 -8.68 0.31
N THR A 128 -27.12 -9.89 0.87
CA THR A 128 -26.11 -10.93 0.59
C THR A 128 -26.16 -11.39 -0.87
N ALA A 129 -27.37 -11.56 -1.43
CA ALA A 129 -27.52 -11.95 -2.83
C ALA A 129 -27.01 -10.85 -3.78
N ASP A 130 -27.37 -9.60 -3.52
CA ASP A 130 -27.00 -8.46 -4.37
C ASP A 130 -25.50 -8.17 -4.31
N LEU A 131 -24.92 -8.11 -3.11
CA LEU A 131 -23.47 -7.96 -2.95
C LEU A 131 -22.72 -9.16 -3.51
N GLY A 132 -23.24 -10.38 -3.32
CA GLY A 132 -22.65 -11.60 -3.87
C GLY A 132 -22.57 -11.56 -5.38
N ALA A 133 -23.64 -11.11 -6.06
CA ALA A 133 -23.64 -10.92 -7.51
C ALA A 133 -22.64 -9.84 -7.93
N TYR A 134 -22.64 -8.69 -7.27
CA TYR A 134 -21.71 -7.59 -7.56
C TYR A 134 -20.24 -8.01 -7.43
N PHE A 135 -19.87 -8.65 -6.32
CA PHE A 135 -18.50 -9.11 -6.10
C PHE A 135 -18.12 -10.27 -7.03
N SER A 136 -19.05 -11.14 -7.43
CA SER A 136 -18.79 -12.18 -8.42
C SER A 136 -18.45 -11.58 -9.79
N THR A 137 -19.21 -10.59 -10.25
CA THR A 137 -18.88 -9.86 -11.48
C THR A 137 -17.54 -9.13 -11.39
N CYS A 138 -17.21 -8.59 -10.22
CA CYS A 138 -15.91 -7.96 -9.98
C CYS A 138 -14.75 -8.96 -10.06
N ASP A 139 -14.91 -10.14 -9.46
CA ASP A 139 -13.92 -11.22 -9.55
C ASP A 139 -13.73 -11.68 -11.01
N GLU A 140 -14.83 -11.94 -11.71
CA GLU A 140 -14.81 -12.33 -13.13
C GLU A 140 -14.12 -11.30 -14.01
N PHE A 141 -14.35 -10.00 -13.78
CA PHE A 141 -13.69 -8.92 -14.52
C PHE A 141 -12.16 -9.02 -14.41
N TRP A 142 -11.63 -9.18 -13.19
CA TRP A 142 -10.19 -9.27 -12.98
C TRP A 142 -9.60 -10.58 -13.48
N ARG A 143 -10.29 -11.70 -13.28
CA ARG A 143 -9.85 -13.03 -13.76
C ARG A 143 -9.82 -13.12 -15.27
N ASN A 144 -10.78 -12.52 -15.96
CA ASN A 144 -10.78 -12.40 -17.43
C ASN A 144 -9.61 -11.53 -17.92
N GLY A 145 -9.15 -10.59 -17.10
CA GLY A 145 -7.91 -9.83 -17.31
C GLY A 145 -6.63 -10.57 -16.89
N GLY A 146 -6.74 -11.82 -16.44
CA GLY A 146 -5.63 -12.66 -15.98
C GLY A 146 -5.15 -12.37 -14.55
N VAL A 147 -5.83 -11.50 -13.81
CA VAL A 147 -5.47 -11.17 -12.42
C VAL A 147 -6.15 -12.14 -11.47
N ASP A 148 -5.35 -12.86 -10.67
CA ASP A 148 -5.86 -13.67 -9.56
C ASP A 148 -6.15 -12.81 -8.33
N THR A 149 -7.43 -12.55 -8.05
CA THR A 149 -7.87 -11.74 -6.92
C THR A 149 -7.53 -12.38 -5.58
N ALA A 150 -7.34 -13.71 -5.53
CA ALA A 150 -6.94 -14.41 -4.31
C ALA A 150 -5.55 -14.00 -3.83
N ALA A 151 -4.71 -13.44 -4.72
CA ALA A 151 -3.39 -12.92 -4.37
C ALA A 151 -3.44 -11.56 -3.63
N PHE A 152 -4.59 -10.91 -3.48
CA PHE A 152 -4.74 -9.59 -2.85
C PHE A 152 -5.24 -9.71 -1.42
N ASN A 153 -4.42 -10.35 -0.57
CA ASN A 153 -4.74 -10.60 0.84
C ASN A 153 -3.60 -10.13 1.76
N ALA A 154 -3.88 -10.09 3.07
CA ALA A 154 -2.94 -9.60 4.08
C ALA A 154 -1.63 -10.41 4.17
N ALA A 155 -1.70 -11.74 4.01
CA ALA A 155 -0.52 -12.60 4.04
C ALA A 155 0.43 -12.31 2.86
N ALA A 156 -0.14 -12.06 1.67
CA ALA A 156 0.65 -11.67 0.51
C ALA A 156 1.23 -10.25 0.66
N MET A 157 0.50 -9.32 1.28
CA MET A 157 1.02 -7.99 1.63
C MET A 157 2.15 -8.06 2.66
N ALA A 158 2.08 -8.97 3.63
CA ALA A 158 3.18 -9.20 4.57
C ALA A 158 4.45 -9.69 3.87
N ALA A 159 4.30 -10.56 2.86
CA ALA A 159 5.42 -10.96 2.01
C ALA A 159 6.01 -9.75 1.25
N ASP A 160 5.18 -8.84 0.74
CA ASP A 160 5.64 -7.60 0.09
C ASP A 160 6.44 -6.70 1.05
N VAL A 161 6.01 -6.60 2.31
CA VAL A 161 6.75 -5.84 3.35
C VAL A 161 8.14 -6.41 3.57
N ASN A 162 8.26 -7.74 3.68
CA ASN A 162 9.57 -8.39 3.82
C ASN A 162 10.43 -8.23 2.56
N ALA A 163 9.82 -8.29 1.38
CA ALA A 163 10.49 -8.09 0.11
C ALA A 163 10.96 -6.62 -0.05
N ALA A 164 10.19 -5.64 0.40
CA ALA A 164 10.58 -4.23 0.49
C ALA A 164 11.75 -4.01 1.47
N ARG A 165 11.71 -4.66 2.64
CA ARG A 165 12.84 -4.67 3.60
C ARG A 165 14.12 -5.17 2.92
N ALA A 166 14.05 -6.31 2.24
CA ALA A 166 15.19 -6.91 1.56
C ALA A 166 15.71 -6.01 0.42
N ALA A 167 14.80 -5.44 -0.38
CA ALA A 167 15.12 -4.53 -1.48
C ALA A 167 15.86 -3.27 -1.01
N LEU A 168 15.50 -2.75 0.17
CA LEU A 168 16.15 -1.58 0.78
C LEU A 168 17.41 -1.94 1.58
N GLY A 169 17.78 -3.22 1.65
CA GLY A 169 18.99 -3.69 2.32
C GLY A 169 18.93 -3.69 3.84
N TYR A 170 17.72 -3.65 4.43
CA TYR A 170 17.56 -3.64 5.88
C TYR A 170 17.58 -5.07 6.44
N ALA A 171 18.31 -5.29 7.53
CA ALA A 171 18.32 -6.58 8.23
C ALA A 171 16.99 -6.84 8.96
N THR A 172 16.53 -5.82 9.70
CA THR A 172 15.29 -5.84 10.50
C THR A 172 14.53 -4.53 10.30
N VAL A 173 13.24 -4.54 10.65
CA VAL A 173 12.36 -3.36 10.60
C VAL A 173 11.55 -3.28 11.89
N LYS A 174 11.15 -2.07 12.26
CA LYS A 174 10.06 -1.82 13.21
C LYS A 174 8.79 -1.61 12.40
N LEU A 175 7.66 -2.15 12.85
CA LEU A 175 6.38 -2.00 12.16
C LEU A 175 5.46 -1.07 12.95
N VAL A 176 4.81 -0.15 12.24
CA VAL A 176 3.67 0.61 12.73
C VAL A 176 2.50 0.26 11.81
N GLY A 177 1.59 -0.57 12.32
CA GLY A 177 0.37 -0.96 11.61
C GLY A 177 -0.80 -0.10 12.05
N ILE A 178 -1.45 0.58 11.09
CA ILE A 178 -2.61 1.44 11.32
C ILE A 178 -3.77 0.88 10.50
N ASP A 179 -4.96 0.82 11.10
CA ASP A 179 -6.17 0.27 10.44
C ASP A 179 -5.90 -1.15 9.88
N PHE A 180 -6.21 -1.42 8.62
CA PHE A 180 -5.90 -2.70 7.98
C PHE A 180 -4.40 -3.03 7.98
N GLY A 181 -3.52 -2.02 8.10
CA GLY A 181 -2.09 -2.21 8.30
C GLY A 181 -1.74 -2.93 9.60
N SER A 182 -2.59 -2.87 10.63
CA SER A 182 -2.42 -3.68 11.85
C SER A 182 -2.58 -5.17 11.55
N GLN A 183 -3.50 -5.55 10.66
CA GLN A 183 -3.66 -6.95 10.24
C GLN A 183 -2.43 -7.44 9.47
N ILE A 184 -1.90 -6.64 8.56
CA ILE A 184 -0.66 -6.96 7.83
C ILE A 184 0.51 -7.15 8.80
N ALA A 185 0.64 -6.26 9.80
CA ALA A 185 1.69 -6.37 10.81
C ALA A 185 1.59 -7.67 11.63
N MET A 186 0.38 -8.16 11.89
CA MET A 186 0.16 -9.44 12.59
C MET A 186 0.54 -10.67 11.74
N GLU A 187 0.42 -10.60 10.42
CA GLU A 187 0.84 -11.69 9.51
C GLU A 187 2.37 -11.82 9.41
N ILE A 188 3.13 -10.80 9.85
CA ILE A 188 4.61 -10.81 9.88
C ILE A 188 5.14 -11.37 11.21
N ALA A 189 4.34 -11.33 12.26
CA ALA A 189 4.73 -11.58 13.65
C ALA A 189 4.90 -13.06 14.00
#